data_AF-A0A897N5X3-F1
#
_entry.id   AF-A0A897N5X3-F1
#
_cell.length_a   1.000
_cell.length_b   1.000
_cell.length_c   1.000
_cell.angle_alpha   90.00
_cell.angle_beta   90.00
_cell.angle_gamma   90.00
#
_symmetry.space_group_name_H-M   'P 1'
#
loop_
_entity.id
_entity.type
_entity.pdbx_description
1 polymer ?
#
loop_
_entity_poly.entity_id
_entity_poly.type
_entity_poly.pdbx_seq_one_letter_code
_entity_poly.pdbx_strand_id
1 'polypeptide(L)'
;MLSRFQELSGSAVSVVLVVLFAGAVVTVVVLEPGATAGADDGPSVESVSGTGTVTVTYTDSSGASDQFTIAGVDPALASPERGWAIVDRSSLPSALRAVDDDPGNGVVGFGEWALVGAVETATVPIDGTELSVVVPAGRDVDPVRKAGFVEAFAGPYSLSPSDERRVVLVSVPDTLPHEGLMYADDRGYVTVEAFWDGDAHSVWIHEYVHARQDFRTAGGMAWFREASARYLSARFMQEQYEGVTAADLRDELAAGSERVVLANRTSWAGTTDHYRAGARLLGAVDAEIRAETGGEHTLVDVFRAMNAAAESITVERFVELVERRTGGDEQWIAAAIRGDWTAVPENGRFG
;
A
#
# COMPACT_ATOMS: atom_id res chain seq x y z
N MET A 1 -18.37 -24.01 5.69
CA MET A 1 -19.17 -24.97 6.50
C MET A 1 -19.52 -24.24 7.80
N LEU A 2 -20.80 -23.89 7.98
CA LEU A 2 -21.48 -23.34 9.18
C LEU A 2 -20.91 -22.07 9.85
N SER A 3 -21.42 -20.88 9.43
CA SER A 3 -21.44 -19.67 10.28
C SER A 3 -22.48 -19.82 11.39
N ARG A 4 -22.09 -19.58 12.65
CA ARG A 4 -23.04 -19.30 13.73
C ARG A 4 -23.29 -17.80 13.78
N PHE A 5 -24.51 -17.39 13.47
CA PHE A 5 -24.99 -16.05 13.80
C PHE A 5 -25.47 -16.05 15.26
N GLN A 6 -24.91 -15.17 16.09
CA GLN A 6 -25.59 -14.70 17.30
C GLN A 6 -26.19 -13.33 16.96
N GLU A 7 -27.51 -13.28 16.76
CA GLU A 7 -28.25 -12.02 16.83
C GLU A 7 -28.35 -11.61 18.30
N LEU A 8 -27.77 -10.47 18.65
CA LEU A 8 -28.05 -9.75 19.89
C LEU A 8 -28.87 -8.52 19.52
N SER A 9 -30.06 -8.38 20.11
CA SER A 9 -30.94 -7.23 19.89
C SER A 9 -30.59 -6.09 20.86
N GLY A 10 -30.50 -4.88 20.32
CA GLY A 10 -30.46 -3.61 21.06
C GLY A 10 -29.06 -3.12 21.45
N SER A 11 -28.67 -1.99 20.84
CA SER A 11 -27.44 -1.19 21.04
C SER A 11 -26.19 -1.67 20.29
N ALA A 12 -25.68 -0.81 19.40
CA ALA A 12 -24.38 -0.85 18.71
C ALA A 12 -23.90 -2.25 18.26
N VAL A 13 -24.14 -2.59 17.00
CA VAL A 13 -23.70 -3.88 16.44
C VAL A 13 -22.28 -3.74 15.87
N SER A 14 -21.26 -3.97 16.69
CA SER A 14 -19.94 -4.33 16.17
C SER A 14 -19.98 -5.80 15.75
N VAL A 15 -20.02 -6.07 14.44
CA VAL A 15 -19.91 -7.45 13.95
C VAL A 15 -18.43 -7.77 13.74
N VAL A 16 -17.89 -8.62 14.60
CA VAL A 16 -16.60 -9.28 14.34
C VAL A 16 -16.88 -10.60 13.66
N LEU A 17 -16.56 -10.71 12.37
CA LEU A 17 -16.69 -11.94 11.61
C LEU A 17 -15.30 -12.46 11.25
N VAL A 18 -15.03 -13.71 11.63
CA VAL A 18 -13.86 -14.44 11.14
C VAL A 18 -14.27 -15.25 9.92
N VAL A 19 -13.79 -14.86 8.75
CA VAL A 19 -14.08 -15.54 7.48
C VAL A 19 -12.85 -16.27 6.99
N LEU A 20 -13.02 -17.49 6.50
CA LEU A 20 -11.97 -18.22 5.80
C LEU A 20 -12.07 -17.93 4.30
N PHE A 21 -11.10 -17.18 3.75
CA PHE A 21 -11.00 -16.93 2.31
C PHE A 21 -9.71 -17.59 1.79
N ALA A 22 -9.81 -18.51 0.83
CA ALA A 22 -8.66 -19.23 0.26
C ALA A 22 -7.68 -19.89 1.27
N GLY A 23 -8.11 -20.14 2.52
CA GLY A 23 -7.26 -20.70 3.59
C GLY A 23 -6.73 -19.67 4.61
N ALA A 24 -6.96 -18.38 4.38
CA ALA A 24 -6.59 -17.29 5.28
C ALA A 24 -7.68 -16.98 6.31
N VAL A 25 -7.26 -16.57 7.52
CA VAL A 25 -8.14 -16.09 8.59
C VAL A 25 -8.28 -14.57 8.42
N VAL A 26 -9.43 -14.11 7.93
CA VAL A 26 -9.73 -12.68 7.82
C VAL A 26 -10.53 -12.25 9.03
N THR A 27 -10.08 -11.20 9.73
CA THR A 27 -10.87 -10.54 10.76
C THR A 27 -11.58 -9.34 10.15
N VAL A 28 -12.91 -9.34 10.19
CA VAL A 28 -13.75 -8.25 9.70
C VAL A 28 -14.33 -7.50 10.88
N VAL A 29 -14.22 -6.18 10.87
CA VAL A 29 -14.85 -5.30 11.85
C VAL A 29 -15.64 -4.24 11.10
N VAL A 30 -16.95 -4.22 11.32
CA VAL A 30 -17.83 -3.14 10.84
C VAL A 30 -18.16 -2.25 12.03
N LEU A 31 -17.86 -0.94 11.90
CA LEU A 31 -18.06 0.03 12.96
C LEU A 31 -18.97 1.15 12.46
N GLU A 32 -20.19 1.16 12.99
CA GLU A 32 -21.03 2.35 12.92
C GLU A 32 -20.52 3.41 13.93
N PRO A 33 -20.74 4.70 13.68
CA PRO A 33 -20.42 5.75 14.63
C PRO A 33 -21.07 5.45 15.99
N GLY A 34 -20.27 5.38 17.06
CA GLY A 34 -20.72 5.01 18.41
C GLY A 34 -20.76 3.51 18.73
N ALA A 35 -20.32 2.60 17.84
CA ALA A 35 -20.18 1.18 18.14
C ALA A 35 -18.77 0.83 18.64
N THR A 36 -18.59 0.69 19.96
CA THR A 36 -17.32 0.30 20.58
C THR A 36 -17.12 -1.20 20.51
N ALA A 37 -16.22 -1.68 19.65
CA ALA A 37 -15.75 -3.07 19.70
C ALA A 37 -14.68 -3.22 20.79
N GLY A 38 -15.10 -3.59 22.00
CA GLY A 38 -14.21 -3.78 23.14
C GLY A 38 -14.21 -2.60 24.09
N ALA A 39 -14.34 -2.90 25.38
CA ALA A 39 -14.39 -1.94 26.47
C ALA A 39 -12.99 -1.36 26.77
N ASP A 40 -12.47 -0.54 25.88
CA ASP A 40 -11.45 0.45 26.24
C ASP A 40 -12.13 1.82 26.30
N ASP A 41 -12.18 2.40 27.51
CA ASP A 41 -12.77 3.72 27.85
C ASP A 41 -11.94 4.89 27.24
N GLY A 42 -11.42 4.73 26.03
CA GLY A 42 -10.58 5.69 25.33
C GLY A 42 -11.37 6.69 24.49
N PRO A 43 -10.71 7.74 23.98
CA PRO A 43 -11.34 8.67 23.05
C PRO A 43 -11.89 7.95 21.81
N SER A 44 -13.10 8.31 21.36
CA SER A 44 -13.75 7.65 20.21
C SER A 44 -14.72 8.58 19.49
N VAL A 45 -14.83 8.46 18.17
CA VAL A 45 -15.81 9.23 17.38
C VAL A 45 -17.22 8.68 17.59
N GLU A 46 -18.15 9.55 18.00
CA GLU A 46 -19.56 9.23 18.20
C GLU A 46 -20.39 9.48 16.94
N SER A 47 -20.15 10.61 16.27
CA SER A 47 -20.90 10.97 15.04
C SER A 47 -20.16 12.02 14.21
N VAL A 48 -20.44 12.01 12.90
CA VAL A 48 -19.93 12.98 11.93
C VAL A 48 -21.11 13.53 11.12
N SER A 49 -21.16 14.85 10.95
CA SER A 49 -22.20 15.54 10.19
C SER A 49 -21.65 16.71 9.38
N GLY A 50 -22.39 17.17 8.37
CA GLY A 50 -21.96 18.21 7.43
C GLY A 50 -21.01 17.71 6.32
N THR A 51 -20.81 18.54 5.29
CA THR A 51 -19.95 18.22 4.12
C THR A 51 -18.87 19.27 3.89
N GLY A 52 -19.22 20.56 3.81
CA GLY A 52 -18.26 21.67 3.69
C GLY A 52 -17.83 22.29 5.02
N THR A 53 -18.64 22.08 6.06
CA THR A 53 -18.28 22.31 7.45
C THR A 53 -18.63 21.04 8.19
N VAL A 54 -17.63 20.24 8.47
CA VAL A 54 -17.77 18.95 9.14
C VAL A 54 -17.81 19.20 10.64
N THR A 55 -18.77 18.61 11.32
CA THR A 55 -18.89 18.61 12.77
C THR A 55 -18.73 17.20 13.27
N VAL A 56 -17.79 16.98 14.18
CA VAL A 56 -17.47 15.69 14.77
C VAL A 56 -17.78 15.74 16.25
N THR A 57 -18.65 14.86 16.71
CA THR A 57 -18.90 14.62 18.13
C THR A 57 -18.11 13.38 18.55
N TYR A 58 -17.43 13.44 19.70
CA TYR A 58 -16.53 12.40 20.16
C TYR A 58 -16.51 12.31 21.68
N THR A 59 -16.19 11.12 22.20
CA THR A 59 -15.83 10.92 23.60
C THR A 59 -14.37 11.33 23.78
N ASP A 60 -14.07 12.16 24.78
CA ASP A 60 -12.71 12.57 25.11
C ASP A 60 -11.99 11.58 26.04
N SER A 61 -10.75 11.89 26.44
CA SER A 61 -9.96 11.00 27.32
C SER A 61 -10.46 10.93 28.76
N SER A 62 -11.48 11.71 29.13
CA SER A 62 -12.16 11.65 30.42
C SER A 62 -13.47 10.86 30.36
N GLY A 63 -13.87 10.38 29.18
CA GLY A 63 -15.17 9.74 28.95
C GLY A 63 -16.31 10.74 28.74
N ALA A 64 -16.01 12.03 28.56
CA ALA A 64 -17.01 13.07 28.32
C ALA A 64 -17.22 13.29 26.82
N SER A 65 -18.47 13.47 26.41
CA SER A 65 -18.80 13.85 25.03
C SER A 65 -18.47 15.31 24.78
N ASP A 66 -17.76 15.59 23.69
CA ASP A 66 -17.35 16.91 23.22
C ASP A 66 -17.48 16.99 21.69
N GLN A 67 -17.37 18.19 21.13
CA GLN A 67 -17.56 18.44 19.71
C GLN A 67 -16.61 19.51 19.16
N PHE A 68 -16.15 19.31 17.93
CA PHE A 68 -15.39 20.30 17.18
C PHE A 68 -15.87 20.40 15.73
N THR A 69 -15.54 21.50 15.07
CA THR A 69 -15.92 21.76 13.67
C THR A 69 -14.69 22.04 12.81
N ILE A 70 -14.75 21.58 11.56
CA ILE A 70 -13.73 21.78 10.54
C ILE A 70 -14.41 22.40 9.33
N ALA A 71 -14.04 23.64 9.00
CA ALA A 71 -14.54 24.33 7.81
C ALA A 71 -13.62 24.11 6.61
N GLY A 72 -14.17 24.20 5.39
CA GLY A 72 -13.39 24.11 4.16
C GLY A 72 -13.06 22.69 3.73
N VAL A 73 -13.77 21.69 4.27
CA VAL A 73 -13.66 20.30 3.83
C VAL A 73 -14.24 20.19 2.41
N ASP A 74 -13.54 19.48 1.52
CA ASP A 74 -14.07 19.16 0.20
C ASP A 74 -15.34 18.30 0.38
N PRO A 75 -16.51 18.70 -0.15
CA PRO A 75 -17.72 17.89 -0.07
C PRO A 75 -17.59 16.47 -0.63
N ALA A 76 -16.64 16.20 -1.53
CA ALA A 76 -16.37 14.85 -2.03
C ALA A 76 -15.67 13.95 -1.00
N LEU A 77 -15.04 14.55 0.02
CA LEU A 77 -14.37 13.88 1.13
C LEU A 77 -15.27 13.72 2.36
N ALA A 78 -16.57 13.95 2.27
CA ALA A 78 -17.49 13.79 3.40
C ALA A 78 -18.84 13.22 2.98
N SER A 79 -19.40 12.34 3.82
CA SER A 79 -20.76 11.82 3.66
C SER A 79 -21.48 11.85 5.00
N PRO A 80 -22.25 12.91 5.31
CA PRO A 80 -23.01 12.98 6.56
C PRO A 80 -24.14 11.95 6.62
N GLU A 81 -24.69 11.56 5.47
CA GLU A 81 -25.69 10.48 5.39
C GLU A 81 -25.11 9.12 5.81
N ARG A 82 -23.81 8.93 5.59
CA ARG A 82 -23.06 7.73 5.99
C ARG A 82 -22.18 7.94 7.23
N GLY A 83 -22.20 9.14 7.81
CA GLY A 83 -21.52 9.46 9.06
C GLY A 83 -19.99 9.40 9.00
N TRP A 84 -19.35 9.81 7.89
CA TRP A 84 -17.89 9.87 7.80
C TRP A 84 -17.37 11.13 7.07
N ALA A 85 -16.11 11.49 7.33
CA ALA A 85 -15.36 12.51 6.59
C ALA A 85 -13.85 12.21 6.59
N ILE A 86 -13.15 12.65 5.53
CA ILE A 86 -11.69 12.72 5.46
C ILE A 86 -11.30 14.19 5.63
N VAL A 87 -10.43 14.47 6.59
CA VAL A 87 -10.07 15.82 7.00
C VAL A 87 -8.56 15.96 7.22
N ASP A 88 -8.08 17.20 7.30
CA ASP A 88 -6.71 17.45 7.75
C ASP A 88 -6.51 16.90 9.17
N ARG A 89 -5.56 15.98 9.33
CA ARG A 89 -5.23 15.35 10.61
C ARG A 89 -4.85 16.37 11.69
N SER A 90 -4.24 17.48 11.28
CA SER A 90 -3.86 18.57 12.18
C SER A 90 -5.06 19.28 12.81
N SER A 91 -6.25 19.19 12.18
CA SER A 91 -7.50 19.79 12.68
C SER A 91 -8.16 18.97 13.79
N LEU A 92 -7.74 17.73 14.03
CA LEU A 92 -8.29 16.88 15.08
C LEU A 92 -7.89 17.37 16.48
N PRO A 93 -8.72 17.20 17.52
CA PRO A 93 -8.29 17.34 18.91
C PRO A 93 -7.15 16.37 19.26
N SER A 94 -6.35 16.72 20.28
CA SER A 94 -5.24 15.85 20.72
C SER A 94 -5.71 14.48 21.21
N ALA A 95 -6.91 14.39 21.77
CA ALA A 95 -7.50 13.15 22.22
C ALA A 95 -7.70 12.15 21.07
N LEU A 96 -8.24 12.61 19.93
CA LEU A 96 -8.44 11.74 18.76
C LEU A 96 -7.13 11.43 18.02
N ARG A 97 -6.19 12.38 17.91
CA ARG A 97 -4.86 12.08 17.33
C ARG A 97 -4.07 11.05 18.12
N ALA A 98 -4.33 10.91 19.42
CA ALA A 98 -3.63 9.94 20.27
C ALA A 98 -4.06 8.49 20.01
N VAL A 99 -5.16 8.28 19.27
CA VAL A 99 -5.79 6.98 19.04
C VAL A 99 -6.10 6.72 17.56
N ASP A 100 -5.50 7.50 16.65
CA ASP A 100 -5.74 7.45 15.21
C ASP A 100 -4.99 6.33 14.47
N ASP A 101 -4.37 5.42 15.21
CA ASP A 101 -3.68 4.21 14.73
C ASP A 101 -4.55 2.96 14.82
N ASP A 102 -5.78 3.09 15.32
CA ASP A 102 -6.75 2.02 15.44
C ASP A 102 -8.13 2.46 14.88
N PRO A 103 -8.62 1.83 13.79
CA PRO A 103 -9.96 2.09 13.25
C PRO A 103 -11.08 1.85 14.27
N GLY A 104 -10.82 1.06 15.32
CA GLY A 104 -11.71 0.85 16.46
C GLY A 104 -12.25 2.13 17.11
N ASN A 105 -11.48 3.22 17.06
CA ASN A 105 -11.84 4.49 17.68
C ASN A 105 -12.64 5.43 16.76
N GLY A 106 -13.01 4.96 15.56
CA GLY A 106 -13.70 5.77 14.55
C GLY A 106 -12.84 6.89 13.98
N VAL A 107 -11.51 6.78 14.11
CA VAL A 107 -10.54 7.71 13.54
C VAL A 107 -9.30 6.94 13.05
N VAL A 108 -8.87 7.20 11.82
CA VAL A 108 -7.68 6.60 11.22
C VAL A 108 -6.85 7.69 10.54
N GLY A 109 -5.66 7.96 11.09
CA GLY A 109 -4.70 8.90 10.52
C GLY A 109 -3.84 8.23 9.45
N PHE A 110 -3.56 8.95 8.36
CA PHE A 110 -2.66 8.52 7.29
C PHE A 110 -1.97 9.75 6.67
N GLY A 111 -0.69 9.92 6.98
CA GLY A 111 0.06 11.13 6.61
C GLY A 111 -0.55 12.40 7.21
N GLU A 112 -0.87 13.36 6.34
CA GLU A 112 -1.51 14.63 6.72
C GLU A 112 -3.04 14.55 6.86
N TRP A 113 -3.64 13.41 6.48
CA TRP A 113 -5.07 13.20 6.46
C TRP A 113 -5.53 12.31 7.62
N ALA A 114 -6.82 12.41 7.95
CA ALA A 114 -7.49 11.46 8.83
C ALA A 114 -8.90 11.17 8.34
N LEU A 115 -9.27 9.90 8.33
CA LEU A 115 -10.65 9.45 8.16
C LEU A 115 -11.30 9.41 9.54
N VAL A 116 -12.44 10.08 9.70
CA VAL A 116 -13.25 10.10 10.92
C VAL A 116 -14.66 9.59 10.65
N GLY A 117 -15.22 8.85 11.59
CA GLY A 117 -16.60 8.34 11.55
C GLY A 117 -16.71 6.89 11.12
N ALA A 118 -17.80 6.58 10.40
CA ALA A 118 -18.19 5.22 10.05
C ALA A 118 -17.21 4.56 9.07
N VAL A 119 -16.72 3.36 9.42
CA VAL A 119 -15.77 2.60 8.59
C VAL A 119 -16.09 1.11 8.58
N GLU A 120 -15.72 0.48 7.48
CA GLU A 120 -15.65 -0.97 7.31
C GLU A 120 -14.17 -1.35 7.20
N THR A 121 -13.72 -2.31 8.02
CA THR A 121 -12.31 -2.72 8.07
C THR A 121 -12.17 -4.23 7.92
N ALA A 122 -11.15 -4.66 7.18
CA ALA A 122 -10.69 -6.04 7.16
C ALA A 122 -9.19 -6.10 7.38
N THR A 123 -8.77 -7.04 8.22
CA THR A 123 -7.36 -7.28 8.52
C THR A 123 -6.96 -8.70 8.13
N VAL A 124 -5.80 -8.83 7.48
CA VAL A 124 -5.19 -10.10 7.06
C VAL A 124 -3.70 -10.13 7.41
N PRO A 125 -3.15 -11.29 7.81
CA PRO A 125 -1.73 -11.46 8.02
C PRO A 125 -1.01 -11.69 6.68
N ILE A 126 0.10 -11.00 6.44
CA ILE A 126 0.98 -11.20 5.28
C ILE A 126 2.42 -11.27 5.79
N ASP A 127 2.97 -12.48 5.89
CA ASP A 127 4.37 -12.71 6.30
C ASP A 127 4.74 -11.98 7.62
N GLY A 128 3.91 -12.14 8.66
CA GLY A 128 4.10 -11.50 9.96
C GLY A 128 3.69 -10.02 10.02
N THR A 129 3.25 -9.43 8.91
CA THR A 129 2.67 -8.07 8.86
C THR A 129 1.15 -8.14 8.90
N GLU A 130 0.51 -7.36 9.76
CA GLU A 130 -0.95 -7.17 9.75
C GLU A 130 -1.31 -6.07 8.74
N LEU A 131 -1.96 -6.44 7.64
CA LEU A 131 -2.51 -5.48 6.69
C LEU A 131 -3.98 -5.20 7.03
N SER A 132 -4.30 -3.95 7.36
CA SER A 132 -5.67 -3.46 7.50
C SER A 132 -6.08 -2.63 6.29
N VAL A 133 -7.16 -3.04 5.62
CA VAL A 133 -7.86 -2.21 4.62
C VAL A 133 -9.04 -1.54 5.28
N VAL A 134 -9.04 -0.21 5.31
CA VAL A 134 -10.07 0.63 5.93
C VAL A 134 -10.85 1.36 4.85
N VAL A 135 -12.17 1.23 4.86
CA VAL A 135 -13.06 1.81 3.85
C VAL A 135 -14.13 2.65 4.54
N PRO A 136 -14.29 3.94 4.18
CA PRO A 136 -15.43 4.74 4.61
C PRO A 136 -16.77 4.05 4.28
N ALA A 137 -17.69 4.00 5.24
CA ALA A 137 -18.92 3.24 5.10
C ALA A 137 -19.74 3.64 3.86
N GLY A 138 -20.24 2.64 3.13
CA GLY A 138 -21.08 2.83 1.95
C GLY A 138 -20.33 3.19 0.65
N ARG A 139 -19.00 3.10 0.61
CA ARG A 139 -18.23 3.08 -0.66
C ARG A 139 -18.37 1.72 -1.34
N ASP A 140 -18.22 1.68 -2.67
CA ASP A 140 -18.25 0.43 -3.46
C ASP A 140 -16.89 -0.29 -3.43
N VAL A 141 -16.37 -0.49 -2.21
CA VAL A 141 -15.09 -1.16 -1.96
C VAL A 141 -15.28 -2.15 -0.82
N ASP A 142 -15.22 -3.44 -1.12
CA ASP A 142 -15.28 -4.50 -0.12
C ASP A 142 -13.89 -4.68 0.56
N PRO A 143 -13.71 -4.29 1.83
CA PRO A 143 -12.41 -4.37 2.49
C PRO A 143 -11.90 -5.82 2.62
N VAL A 144 -12.79 -6.81 2.77
CA VAL A 144 -12.41 -8.23 2.88
C VAL A 144 -11.80 -8.71 1.58
N ARG A 145 -12.48 -8.42 0.48
CA ARG A 145 -11.99 -8.77 -0.86
C ARG A 145 -10.67 -8.08 -1.17
N LYS A 146 -10.50 -6.83 -0.75
CA LYS A 146 -9.26 -6.06 -0.96
C LYS A 146 -8.09 -6.57 -0.14
N ALA A 147 -8.29 -6.76 1.16
CA ALA A 147 -7.24 -7.29 2.03
C ALA A 147 -6.81 -8.69 1.57
N GLY A 148 -7.78 -9.58 1.31
CA GLY A 148 -7.51 -10.93 0.81
C GLY A 148 -6.85 -10.95 -0.58
N PHE A 149 -7.15 -9.97 -1.44
CA PHE A 149 -6.46 -9.80 -2.72
C PHE A 149 -4.97 -9.48 -2.53
N VAL A 150 -4.64 -8.50 -1.69
CA VAL A 150 -3.24 -8.14 -1.43
C VAL A 150 -2.50 -9.29 -0.75
N GLU A 151 -3.14 -9.97 0.21
CA GLU A 151 -2.58 -11.17 0.85
C GLU A 151 -2.29 -12.28 -0.16
N ALA A 152 -3.26 -12.66 -0.98
CA ALA A 152 -3.08 -13.74 -1.94
C ALA A 152 -2.00 -13.44 -2.98
N PHE A 153 -1.84 -12.16 -3.36
CA PHE A 153 -0.96 -11.77 -4.45
C PHE A 153 0.45 -11.40 -3.98
N ALA A 154 0.59 -10.73 -2.84
CA ALA A 154 1.90 -10.34 -2.31
C ALA A 154 2.47 -11.36 -1.31
N GLY A 155 1.60 -12.11 -0.62
CA GLY A 155 1.98 -13.06 0.42
C GLY A 155 2.98 -14.15 0.00
N PRO A 156 2.87 -14.76 -1.20
CA PRO A 156 3.83 -15.78 -1.64
C PRO A 156 5.29 -15.31 -1.73
N TYR A 157 5.54 -13.99 -1.78
CA TYR A 157 6.85 -13.44 -2.06
C TYR A 157 7.67 -13.10 -0.81
N SER A 158 7.04 -12.89 0.35
CA SER A 158 7.73 -12.56 1.61
C SER A 158 8.74 -11.40 1.44
N LEU A 159 8.25 -10.15 1.36
CA LEU A 159 9.08 -9.00 0.98
C LEU A 159 10.05 -8.52 2.07
N SER A 160 9.79 -8.79 3.33
CA SER A 160 10.69 -8.40 4.42
C SER A 160 10.57 -9.39 5.59
N PRO A 161 11.67 -10.08 5.95
CA PRO A 161 11.64 -11.21 6.87
C PRO A 161 11.65 -10.83 8.37
N SER A 162 11.43 -9.56 8.77
CA SER A 162 11.45 -9.21 10.20
C SER A 162 10.48 -8.11 10.65
N ASP A 163 10.01 -8.33 11.89
CA ASP A 163 9.11 -7.59 12.79
C ASP A 163 7.61 -7.65 12.47
N GLU A 164 6.83 -7.88 13.53
CA GLU A 164 5.39 -7.62 13.55
C GLU A 164 5.17 -6.14 13.20
N ARG A 165 4.67 -5.90 11.99
CA ARG A 165 4.36 -4.58 11.46
C ARG A 165 2.86 -4.47 11.24
N ARG A 166 2.36 -3.24 11.28
CA ARG A 166 0.99 -2.91 10.91
C ARG A 166 1.04 -2.00 9.69
N VAL A 167 0.36 -2.42 8.62
CA VAL A 167 0.16 -1.61 7.42
C VAL A 167 -1.31 -1.24 7.34
N VAL A 168 -1.60 0.04 7.10
CA VAL A 168 -2.98 0.52 6.93
C VAL A 168 -3.13 1.12 5.53
N LEU A 169 -4.09 0.62 4.76
CA LEU A 169 -4.48 1.21 3.48
C LEU A 169 -5.92 1.71 3.57
N VAL A 170 -6.09 3.02 3.44
CA VAL A 170 -7.41 3.65 3.47
C VAL A 170 -7.93 3.84 2.04
N SER A 171 -9.13 3.33 1.74
CA SER A 171 -9.82 3.68 0.50
C SER A 171 -10.34 5.12 0.60
N VAL A 172 -9.95 5.95 -0.36
CA VAL A 172 -10.36 7.36 -0.42
C VAL A 172 -11.06 7.64 -1.76
N PRO A 173 -11.95 8.65 -1.83
CA PRO A 173 -12.48 9.13 -3.11
C PRO A 173 -11.36 9.62 -4.04
N ASP A 174 -11.56 9.48 -5.36
CA ASP A 174 -10.62 9.90 -6.41
C ASP A 174 -10.55 11.42 -6.59
N THR A 175 -10.01 12.07 -5.55
CA THR A 175 -9.92 13.52 -5.39
C THR A 175 -8.57 13.96 -4.82
N LEU A 176 -7.80 13.03 -4.24
CA LEU A 176 -6.44 13.30 -3.78
C LEU A 176 -5.46 13.32 -4.97
N PRO A 177 -4.28 13.96 -4.83
CA PRO A 177 -3.38 14.24 -5.96
C PRO A 177 -2.77 13.03 -6.67
N HIS A 178 -2.81 11.86 -6.04
CA HIS A 178 -2.21 10.61 -6.53
C HIS A 178 -3.21 9.47 -6.36
N GLU A 179 -3.15 8.46 -7.22
CA GLU A 179 -4.01 7.26 -7.13
C GLU A 179 -3.73 6.42 -5.87
N GLY A 180 -2.53 6.57 -5.31
CA GLY A 180 -2.14 6.00 -4.03
C GLY A 180 -0.95 6.74 -3.44
N LEU A 181 -0.79 6.65 -2.13
CA LEU A 181 0.41 7.13 -1.45
C LEU A 181 0.59 6.42 -0.10
N MET A 182 1.75 5.79 0.07
CA MET A 182 2.22 5.23 1.34
C MET A 182 3.15 6.20 2.09
N TYR A 183 2.83 6.47 3.35
CA TYR A 183 3.65 7.31 4.24
C TYR A 183 4.64 6.47 5.06
N ALA A 184 5.60 7.15 5.69
CA ALA A 184 6.71 6.51 6.40
C ALA A 184 6.30 5.76 7.70
N ASP A 185 5.07 5.92 8.16
CA ASP A 185 4.49 5.22 9.31
C ASP A 185 3.64 4.01 8.89
N ASP A 186 3.83 3.51 7.67
CA ASP A 186 3.15 2.36 7.06
C ASP A 186 1.62 2.52 6.96
N ARG A 187 1.16 3.78 6.95
CA ARG A 187 -0.23 4.14 6.69
C ARG A 187 -0.28 4.87 5.37
N GLY A 188 -1.24 4.52 4.52
CA GLY A 188 -1.38 5.09 3.20
C GLY A 188 -2.82 5.12 2.73
N TYR A 189 -3.03 5.62 1.53
CA TYR A 189 -4.33 5.63 0.90
C TYR A 189 -4.28 5.10 -0.54
N VAL A 190 -5.44 4.68 -1.04
CA VAL A 190 -5.66 4.31 -2.44
C VAL A 190 -6.99 4.89 -2.92
N THR A 191 -7.00 5.56 -4.07
CA THR A 191 -8.21 6.12 -4.68
C THR A 191 -8.95 5.11 -5.57
N VAL A 192 -8.22 4.13 -6.12
CA VAL A 192 -8.76 3.15 -7.07
C VAL A 192 -9.66 2.12 -6.37
N GLU A 193 -10.94 2.12 -6.72
CA GLU A 193 -11.95 1.23 -6.13
C GLU A 193 -11.84 -0.22 -6.65
N ALA A 194 -11.48 -0.42 -7.92
CA ALA A 194 -11.34 -1.74 -8.51
C ALA A 194 -10.12 -2.49 -7.93
N PHE A 195 -10.23 -3.81 -7.70
CA PHE A 195 -9.05 -4.64 -7.30
C PHE A 195 -8.06 -4.77 -8.47
N TRP A 196 -8.62 -4.76 -9.67
CA TRP A 196 -7.96 -4.72 -10.96
C TRP A 196 -8.84 -3.90 -11.90
N ASP A 197 -8.25 -2.89 -12.52
CA ASP A 197 -8.91 -1.92 -13.42
C ASP A 197 -8.73 -2.26 -14.90
N GLY A 198 -8.02 -3.36 -15.21
CA GLY A 198 -7.70 -3.80 -16.56
C GLY A 198 -6.22 -3.72 -16.90
N ASP A 199 -5.40 -3.05 -16.07
CA ASP A 199 -3.98 -2.86 -16.32
C ASP A 199 -3.11 -3.98 -15.72
N ALA A 200 -1.91 -4.20 -16.23
CA ALA A 200 -1.02 -5.24 -15.68
C ALA A 200 -0.55 -4.94 -14.25
N HIS A 201 -0.84 -3.76 -13.71
CA HIS A 201 -0.43 -3.24 -12.41
C HIS A 201 -1.63 -3.08 -11.46
N SER A 202 -1.38 -3.14 -10.15
CA SER A 202 -2.37 -2.82 -9.12
C SER A 202 -1.83 -1.76 -8.16
N VAL A 203 -2.56 -0.65 -8.01
CA VAL A 203 -2.22 0.42 -7.05
C VAL A 203 -2.21 -0.10 -5.62
N TRP A 204 -3.11 -1.01 -5.25
CA TRP A 204 -3.15 -1.61 -3.92
C TRP A 204 -1.88 -2.40 -3.58
N ILE A 205 -1.40 -3.23 -4.52
CA ILE A 205 -0.13 -3.97 -4.34
C ILE A 205 1.05 -2.99 -4.37
N HIS A 206 1.01 -1.96 -5.21
CA HIS A 206 2.06 -0.94 -5.30
C HIS A 206 2.27 -0.23 -3.96
N GLU A 207 1.19 0.26 -3.35
CA GLU A 207 1.27 0.91 -2.03
C GLU A 207 1.68 -0.07 -0.92
N TYR A 208 1.23 -1.33 -0.99
CA TYR A 208 1.72 -2.36 -0.06
C TYR A 208 3.23 -2.59 -0.21
N VAL A 209 3.76 -2.68 -1.43
CA VAL A 209 5.21 -2.83 -1.66
C VAL A 209 5.97 -1.66 -1.05
N HIS A 210 5.45 -0.42 -1.14
CA HIS A 210 6.08 0.73 -0.48
C HIS A 210 6.23 0.54 1.04
N ALA A 211 5.22 0.00 1.73
CA ALA A 211 5.30 -0.29 3.17
C ALA A 211 6.28 -1.45 3.50
N ARG A 212 6.78 -2.17 2.50
CA ARG A 212 7.78 -3.22 2.66
C ARG A 212 9.18 -2.79 2.23
N GLN A 213 9.40 -1.51 1.92
CA GLN A 213 10.71 -0.96 1.56
C GLN A 213 11.45 -0.44 2.79
N ASP A 214 12.05 -1.36 3.54
CA ASP A 214 12.83 -1.04 4.74
C ASP A 214 14.24 -0.48 4.44
N PHE A 215 14.68 -0.55 3.18
CA PHE A 215 15.98 -0.06 2.76
C PHE A 215 16.04 1.47 2.61
N ARG A 216 17.24 2.02 2.77
CA ARG A 216 17.56 3.40 2.38
C ARG A 216 18.31 3.41 1.06
N THR A 217 18.11 4.43 0.22
CA THR A 217 18.81 4.56 -1.06
C THR A 217 19.74 5.76 -1.10
N ALA A 218 20.89 5.62 -1.75
CA ALA A 218 21.74 6.74 -2.10
C ALA A 218 21.14 7.55 -3.27
N GLY A 219 21.75 8.71 -3.56
CA GLY A 219 21.34 9.65 -4.63
C GLY A 219 20.93 8.97 -5.94
N GLY A 220 21.83 8.15 -6.49
CA GLY A 220 21.66 7.45 -7.77
C GLY A 220 20.78 6.20 -7.74
N MET A 221 20.22 5.84 -6.58
CA MET A 221 19.30 4.69 -6.43
C MET A 221 17.89 5.11 -5.99
N ALA A 222 17.60 6.40 -5.85
CA ALA A 222 16.27 6.84 -5.38
C ALA A 222 15.11 6.41 -6.28
N TRP A 223 15.34 6.24 -7.57
CA TRP A 223 14.35 5.75 -8.53
C TRP A 223 13.82 4.36 -8.16
N PHE A 224 14.64 3.55 -7.49
CA PHE A 224 14.32 2.17 -7.15
C PHE A 224 13.06 2.07 -6.28
N ARG A 225 12.81 3.06 -5.41
CA ARG A 225 11.65 3.05 -4.51
C ARG A 225 10.34 2.96 -5.29
N GLU A 226 10.16 3.83 -6.27
CA GLU A 226 8.94 3.86 -7.09
C GLU A 226 8.94 2.77 -8.16
N ALA A 227 10.09 2.54 -8.78
CA ALA A 227 10.25 1.53 -9.83
C ALA A 227 10.02 0.10 -9.34
N SER A 228 10.50 -0.25 -8.13
CA SER A 228 10.29 -1.58 -7.58
C SER A 228 8.85 -1.81 -7.14
N ALA A 229 8.17 -0.81 -6.59
CA ALA A 229 6.73 -0.90 -6.31
C ALA A 229 5.92 -1.14 -7.58
N ARG A 230 6.23 -0.41 -8.66
CA ARG A 230 5.56 -0.60 -9.95
C ARG A 230 5.85 -1.96 -10.57
N TYR A 231 7.13 -2.33 -10.66
CA TYR A 231 7.55 -3.60 -11.26
C TYR A 231 7.01 -4.80 -10.48
N LEU A 232 7.18 -4.83 -9.15
CA LEU A 232 6.72 -5.96 -8.34
C LEU A 232 5.20 -6.07 -8.33
N SER A 233 4.47 -4.94 -8.28
CA SER A 233 3.01 -4.96 -8.45
C SER A 233 2.61 -5.63 -9.76
N ALA A 234 3.23 -5.23 -10.88
CA ALA A 234 2.93 -5.83 -12.18
C ALA A 234 3.34 -7.30 -12.28
N ARG A 235 4.51 -7.65 -11.71
CA ARG A 235 5.01 -9.03 -11.70
C ARG A 235 4.12 -9.95 -10.87
N PHE A 236 3.65 -9.50 -9.71
CA PHE A 236 2.76 -10.28 -8.84
C PHE A 236 1.40 -10.48 -9.50
N MET A 237 0.85 -9.44 -10.13
CA MET A 237 -0.35 -9.57 -10.94
C MET A 237 -0.16 -10.63 -12.03
N GLN A 238 0.92 -10.56 -12.81
CA GLN A 238 1.19 -11.51 -13.88
C GLN A 238 1.36 -12.96 -13.40
N GLU A 239 2.02 -13.19 -12.27
CA GLU A 239 2.28 -14.53 -11.76
C GLU A 239 1.08 -15.13 -11.02
N GLN A 240 0.22 -14.30 -10.41
CA GLN A 240 -0.88 -14.77 -9.55
C GLN A 240 -2.26 -14.66 -10.21
N TYR A 241 -2.44 -13.84 -11.25
CA TYR A 241 -3.71 -13.64 -11.93
C TYR A 241 -3.69 -14.11 -13.37
N GLU A 242 -4.53 -15.09 -13.67
CA GLU A 242 -4.68 -15.62 -15.04
C GLU A 242 -5.09 -14.56 -16.08
N GLY A 243 -5.69 -13.45 -15.63
CA GLY A 243 -6.10 -12.34 -16.49
C GLY A 243 -4.97 -11.41 -16.91
N VAL A 244 -3.78 -11.50 -16.27
CA VAL A 244 -2.60 -10.70 -16.65
C VAL A 244 -1.54 -11.64 -17.21
N THR A 245 -1.30 -11.52 -18.51
CA THR A 245 -0.37 -12.37 -19.25
C THR A 245 1.05 -11.81 -19.23
N ALA A 246 2.01 -12.63 -19.66
CA ALA A 246 3.37 -12.16 -19.92
C ALA A 246 3.42 -11.07 -21.02
N ALA A 247 2.44 -11.01 -21.93
CA ALA A 247 2.38 -9.94 -22.92
C ALA A 247 1.97 -8.61 -22.26
N ASP A 248 1.01 -8.64 -21.34
CA ASP A 248 0.54 -7.45 -20.62
C ASP A 248 1.67 -6.88 -19.75
N LEU A 249 2.44 -7.74 -19.07
CA LEU A 249 3.64 -7.30 -18.34
C LEU A 249 4.67 -6.65 -19.28
N ARG A 250 4.94 -7.24 -20.44
CA ARG A 250 5.89 -6.65 -21.41
C ARG A 250 5.43 -5.30 -21.92
N ASP A 251 4.14 -5.15 -22.22
CA ASP A 251 3.57 -3.88 -22.69
C ASP A 251 3.64 -2.80 -21.60
N GLU A 252 3.36 -3.17 -20.35
CA GLU A 252 3.54 -2.32 -19.17
C GLU A 252 5.00 -1.85 -19.00
N LEU A 253 5.98 -2.74 -19.21
CA LEU A 253 7.41 -2.41 -19.11
C LEU A 253 7.98 -1.71 -20.34
N ALA A 254 7.34 -1.84 -21.50
CA ALA A 254 7.71 -1.11 -22.71
C ALA A 254 7.33 0.37 -22.62
N ALA A 255 6.34 0.71 -21.81
CA ALA A 255 5.92 2.07 -21.57
C ALA A 255 6.97 2.83 -20.74
N GLY A 256 7.85 3.63 -21.36
CA GLY A 256 8.80 4.49 -20.65
C GLY A 256 9.76 5.26 -21.57
N SER A 257 10.16 6.48 -21.19
CA SER A 257 11.09 7.28 -21.99
C SER A 257 12.56 6.94 -21.72
N GLU A 258 13.33 6.67 -22.78
CA GLU A 258 14.79 6.51 -22.72
C GLU A 258 15.55 7.82 -22.42
N ARG A 259 14.84 8.95 -22.30
CA ARG A 259 15.44 10.27 -22.02
C ARG A 259 15.83 10.47 -20.57
N VAL A 260 15.37 9.60 -19.67
CA VAL A 260 15.70 9.65 -18.24
C VAL A 260 16.95 8.84 -17.95
N VAL A 261 17.87 9.44 -17.18
CA VAL A 261 19.01 8.75 -16.58
C VAL A 261 18.70 8.46 -15.12
N LEU A 262 18.63 7.18 -14.74
CA LEU A 262 18.25 6.75 -13.40
C LEU A 262 19.23 7.22 -12.31
N ALA A 263 20.53 7.33 -12.61
CA ALA A 263 21.49 7.88 -11.66
C ALA A 263 21.35 9.40 -11.44
N ASN A 264 20.65 10.12 -12.32
CA ASN A 264 20.63 11.58 -12.35
C ASN A 264 19.24 12.17 -12.11
N ARG A 265 18.96 12.58 -10.87
CA ARG A 265 17.66 13.15 -10.48
C ARG A 265 17.27 14.40 -11.26
N THR A 266 18.22 15.17 -11.80
CA THR A 266 17.88 16.37 -12.57
C THR A 266 17.21 16.02 -13.90
N SER A 267 17.42 14.82 -14.45
CA SER A 267 16.74 14.40 -15.69
C SER A 267 15.29 13.98 -15.46
N TRP A 268 14.84 13.90 -14.20
CA TRP A 268 13.46 13.52 -13.85
C TRP A 268 12.54 14.74 -13.77
N ALA A 269 13.10 15.96 -13.80
CA ALA A 269 12.34 17.18 -13.59
C ALA A 269 11.18 17.29 -14.59
N GLY A 270 9.96 17.43 -14.08
CA GLY A 270 8.75 17.56 -14.90
C GLY A 270 8.21 16.25 -15.49
N THR A 271 8.70 15.08 -15.05
CA THR A 271 8.21 13.76 -15.51
C THR A 271 8.28 12.69 -14.42
N THR A 272 7.45 11.66 -14.55
CA THR A 272 7.51 10.41 -13.76
C THR A 272 8.16 9.26 -14.54
N ASP A 273 8.84 9.55 -15.66
CA ASP A 273 9.45 8.53 -16.53
C ASP A 273 10.51 7.67 -15.83
N HIS A 274 11.11 8.15 -14.72
CA HIS A 274 12.05 7.34 -13.92
C HIS A 274 11.38 6.14 -13.23
N TYR A 275 10.08 6.21 -12.97
CA TYR A 275 9.28 5.11 -12.43
C TYR A 275 9.24 3.96 -13.45
N ARG A 276 8.87 4.33 -14.68
CA ARG A 276 8.69 3.44 -15.83
C ARG A 276 10.00 2.88 -16.38
N ALA A 277 10.97 3.76 -16.61
CA ALA A 277 12.31 3.36 -17.03
C ALA A 277 12.97 2.47 -15.96
N GLY A 278 12.81 2.81 -14.69
CA GLY A 278 13.28 1.97 -13.59
C GLY A 278 12.61 0.60 -13.58
N ALA A 279 11.28 0.54 -13.69
CA ALA A 279 10.54 -0.72 -13.72
C ALA A 279 10.98 -1.61 -14.89
N ARG A 280 11.20 -1.03 -16.08
CA ARG A 280 11.76 -1.73 -17.24
C ARG A 280 13.14 -2.33 -16.94
N LEU A 281 14.03 -1.56 -16.31
CA LEU A 281 15.33 -2.08 -15.89
C LEU A 281 15.19 -3.22 -14.88
N LEU A 282 14.29 -3.10 -13.91
CA LEU A 282 14.06 -4.14 -12.90
C LEU A 282 13.49 -5.42 -13.51
N GLY A 283 12.65 -5.33 -14.54
CA GLY A 283 12.23 -6.48 -15.33
C GLY A 283 13.39 -7.17 -16.03
N ALA A 284 14.30 -6.39 -16.63
CA ALA A 284 15.52 -6.94 -17.23
C ALA A 284 16.42 -7.64 -16.21
N VAL A 285 16.60 -7.04 -15.03
CA VAL A 285 17.39 -7.62 -13.93
C VAL A 285 16.74 -8.89 -13.40
N ASP A 286 15.42 -8.93 -13.18
CA ASP A 286 14.73 -10.15 -12.73
C ASP A 286 14.84 -11.27 -13.76
N ALA A 287 14.71 -10.95 -15.06
CA ALA A 287 14.86 -11.93 -16.14
C ALA A 287 16.28 -12.53 -16.16
N GLU A 288 17.32 -11.71 -15.96
CA GLU A 288 18.71 -12.16 -15.87
C GLU A 288 18.90 -13.09 -14.65
N ILE A 289 18.44 -12.67 -13.47
CA ILE A 289 18.55 -13.47 -12.25
C ILE A 289 17.90 -14.84 -12.45
N ARG A 290 16.68 -14.88 -13.00
CA ARG A 290 15.98 -16.14 -13.25
C ARG A 290 16.69 -17.00 -14.28
N ALA A 291 17.24 -16.41 -15.34
CA ALA A 291 17.95 -17.15 -16.38
C ALA A 291 19.22 -17.82 -15.83
N GLU A 292 20.06 -17.06 -15.13
CA GLU A 292 21.35 -17.54 -14.58
C GLU A 292 21.17 -18.55 -13.45
N THR A 293 20.06 -18.48 -12.71
CA THR A 293 19.79 -19.35 -11.56
C THR A 293 18.77 -20.46 -11.85
N GLY A 294 18.33 -20.61 -13.10
CA GLY A 294 17.28 -21.58 -13.45
C GLY A 294 15.95 -21.35 -12.70
N GLY A 295 15.70 -20.11 -12.29
CA GLY A 295 14.53 -19.69 -11.51
C GLY A 295 14.65 -19.88 -9.99
N GLU A 296 15.81 -20.30 -9.46
CA GLU A 296 16.02 -20.44 -8.01
C GLU A 296 16.03 -19.09 -7.28
N HIS A 297 16.44 -18.02 -7.96
CA HIS A 297 16.40 -16.65 -7.43
C HIS A 297 15.61 -15.71 -8.35
N THR A 298 15.17 -14.62 -7.74
CA THR A 298 14.43 -13.52 -8.39
C THR A 298 14.89 -12.17 -7.82
N LEU A 299 14.40 -11.07 -8.38
CA LEU A 299 14.56 -9.73 -7.83
C LEU A 299 14.01 -9.61 -6.40
N VAL A 300 13.03 -10.45 -6.01
CA VAL A 300 12.52 -10.48 -4.63
C VAL A 300 13.61 -10.88 -3.63
N ASP A 301 14.54 -11.77 -4.01
CA ASP A 301 15.70 -12.13 -3.17
C ASP A 301 16.69 -10.97 -3.01
N VAL A 302 16.81 -10.10 -4.02
CA VAL A 302 17.62 -8.88 -3.98
C VAL A 302 16.93 -7.81 -3.15
N PHE A 303 15.62 -7.63 -3.31
CA PHE A 303 14.80 -6.73 -2.52
C PHE A 303 14.88 -7.05 -1.02
N ARG A 304 14.72 -8.31 -0.65
CA ARG A 304 14.94 -8.77 0.74
C ARG A 304 16.35 -8.49 1.25
N ALA A 305 17.37 -8.68 0.40
CA ALA A 305 18.74 -8.39 0.78
C ALA A 305 19.01 -6.89 0.95
N MET A 306 18.33 -6.04 0.18
CA MET A 306 18.34 -4.59 0.37
C MET A 306 17.68 -4.21 1.69
N ASN A 307 16.51 -4.79 2.02
CA ASN A 307 15.83 -4.56 3.30
C ASN A 307 16.70 -4.93 4.50
N ALA A 308 17.51 -5.98 4.38
CA ALA A 308 18.46 -6.40 5.43
C ALA A 308 19.73 -5.52 5.53
N ALA A 309 19.93 -4.55 4.62
CA ALA A 309 21.13 -3.72 4.60
C ALA A 309 21.05 -2.57 5.62
N ALA A 310 22.07 -2.47 6.49
CA ALA A 310 22.17 -1.37 7.45
C ALA A 310 22.56 -0.03 6.78
N GLU A 311 23.30 -0.09 5.67
CA GLU A 311 23.78 1.07 4.93
C GLU A 311 22.87 1.40 3.75
N SER A 312 22.96 2.65 3.26
CA SER A 312 22.19 3.06 2.08
C SER A 312 22.66 2.32 0.84
N ILE A 313 21.71 1.84 0.04
CA ILE A 313 21.98 1.13 -1.21
C ILE A 313 22.51 2.11 -2.25
N THR A 314 23.78 1.94 -2.63
CA THR A 314 24.41 2.59 -3.78
C THR A 314 24.19 1.77 -5.06
N VAL A 315 24.57 2.32 -6.22
CA VAL A 315 24.51 1.59 -7.49
C VAL A 315 25.40 0.35 -7.42
N GLU A 316 26.61 0.51 -6.89
CA GLU A 316 27.60 -0.56 -6.77
C GLU A 316 27.12 -1.65 -5.81
N ARG A 317 26.50 -1.25 -4.68
CA ARG A 317 25.92 -2.20 -3.73
C ARG A 317 24.75 -2.97 -4.32
N PHE A 318 23.91 -2.32 -5.12
CA PHE A 318 22.80 -2.99 -5.81
C PHE A 318 23.32 -4.05 -6.79
N VAL A 319 24.31 -3.71 -7.62
CA VAL A 319 24.95 -4.67 -8.53
C VAL A 319 25.55 -5.84 -7.75
N GLU A 320 26.29 -5.57 -6.68
CA GLU A 320 26.88 -6.63 -5.83
C GLU A 320 25.80 -7.57 -5.25
N LEU A 321 24.62 -7.05 -4.88
CA LEU A 321 23.52 -7.87 -4.38
C LEU A 321 22.93 -8.78 -5.47
N VAL A 322 22.90 -8.31 -6.72
CA VAL A 322 22.49 -9.13 -7.88
C VAL A 322 23.55 -10.19 -8.21
N GLU A 323 24.83 -9.80 -8.28
CA GLU A 323 25.97 -10.71 -8.54
C GLU A 323 26.05 -11.84 -7.49
N ARG A 324 25.68 -11.56 -6.24
CA ARG A 324 25.58 -12.58 -5.18
C ARG A 324 24.48 -13.61 -5.41
N ARG A 325 23.50 -13.35 -6.27
CA ARG A 325 22.43 -14.29 -6.66
C ARG A 325 22.79 -15.02 -7.94
N THR A 326 23.31 -14.33 -8.93
CA THR A 326 23.66 -14.92 -10.24
C THR A 326 25.00 -15.65 -10.21
N GLY A 327 25.94 -15.22 -9.37
CA GLY A 327 27.32 -15.71 -9.36
C GLY A 327 28.18 -15.17 -10.52
N GLY A 328 27.64 -14.26 -11.33
CA GLY A 328 28.26 -13.66 -12.51
C GLY A 328 28.61 -12.19 -12.32
N ASP A 329 29.21 -11.58 -13.35
CA ASP A 329 29.50 -10.15 -13.45
C ASP A 329 28.29 -9.41 -14.03
N GLU A 330 27.77 -8.41 -13.31
CA GLU A 330 26.51 -7.72 -13.66
C GLU A 330 26.70 -6.22 -13.88
N GLN A 331 27.91 -5.82 -14.32
CA GLN A 331 28.27 -4.40 -14.46
C GLN A 331 27.43 -3.64 -15.49
N TRP A 332 26.76 -4.36 -16.39
CA TRP A 332 25.79 -3.77 -17.32
C TRP A 332 24.66 -3.05 -16.59
N ILE A 333 24.26 -3.51 -15.39
CA ILE A 333 23.23 -2.87 -14.57
C ILE A 333 23.69 -1.47 -14.17
N ALA A 334 24.93 -1.34 -13.70
CA ALA A 334 25.49 -0.05 -13.32
C ALA A 334 25.63 0.88 -14.54
N ALA A 335 25.93 0.35 -15.72
CA ALA A 335 25.97 1.11 -16.97
C ALA A 335 24.58 1.62 -17.36
N ALA A 336 23.56 0.75 -17.32
CA ALA A 336 22.17 1.10 -17.62
C ALA A 336 21.61 2.16 -16.66
N ILE A 337 21.86 2.04 -15.35
CA ILE A 337 21.48 3.05 -14.35
C ILE A 337 22.12 4.41 -14.67
N ARG A 338 23.35 4.42 -15.18
CA ARG A 338 24.08 5.64 -15.58
C ARG A 338 23.73 6.12 -17.00
N GLY A 339 22.78 5.48 -17.68
CA GLY A 339 22.21 5.94 -18.95
C GLY A 339 22.66 5.16 -20.18
N ASP A 340 23.50 4.13 -20.04
CA ASP A 340 23.87 3.26 -21.16
C ASP A 340 22.91 2.08 -21.30
N TRP A 341 21.73 2.35 -21.88
CA TRP A 341 20.73 1.33 -22.16
C TRP A 341 21.17 0.28 -23.18
N THR A 342 22.23 0.57 -23.96
CA THR A 342 22.79 -0.41 -24.89
C THR A 342 23.54 -1.53 -24.19
N ALA A 343 23.86 -1.37 -22.90
CA ALA A 343 24.45 -2.41 -22.08
C ALA A 343 23.44 -3.49 -21.65
N VAL A 344 22.13 -3.22 -21.67
CA VAL A 344 21.12 -4.20 -21.23
C VAL A 344 21.14 -5.44 -22.14
N PRO A 345 21.26 -6.67 -21.59
CA PRO A 345 21.25 -7.92 -22.34
C PRO A 345 19.97 -8.13 -23.16
N GLU A 346 20.06 -8.86 -24.29
CA GLU A 346 18.91 -9.05 -25.20
C GLU A 346 17.73 -9.78 -24.56
N ASN A 347 18.01 -10.77 -23.71
CA ASN A 347 17.03 -11.46 -22.85
C ASN A 347 16.33 -10.51 -21.88
N GLY A 348 17.00 -9.44 -21.42
CA GLY A 348 16.41 -8.41 -20.56
C GLY A 348 15.70 -7.27 -21.31
N ARG A 349 15.90 -7.11 -22.63
CA ARG A 349 15.27 -6.02 -23.41
C ARG A 349 13.79 -6.22 -23.69
N PHE A 350 13.30 -7.45 -23.58
CA PHE A 350 11.95 -7.88 -23.97
C PHE A 350 11.33 -8.91 -23.00
N GLY A 351 11.89 -9.07 -21.80
CA GLY A 351 11.48 -10.07 -20.81
C GLY A 351 10.12 -9.78 -20.19
#